data_AF-A0A8C2CVM3-F1
#
_entry.id   AF-A0A8C2CVM3-F1
#
_cell.length_a   1.000
_cell.length_b   1.000
_cell.length_c   1.000
_cell.angle_alpha   90.00
_cell.angle_beta   90.00
_cell.angle_gamma   90.00
#
_symmetry.space_group_name_H-M   'P 1'
#
loop_
_entity.id
_entity.type
_entity.pdbx_description
1 polymer ?
#
loop_
_entity_poly.entity_id
_entity_poly.type
_entity_poly.pdbx_seq_one_letter_code
_entity_poly.pdbx_strand_id
1 'polypeptide(L)'
;LQIFDFFLFFYIPGLLMISHNRSLNYSKMNHRLLFGYTSIRSMIKWELENGLVDFHKQTNSGCRTLLRLHRALLWLQNFLQELGKDASEGEHLRRPSDLCKETYQRTLAHHHNWWVRKAAELAFLAMPERPYFYQLVCVETQSEAAVVLNRVVRAIGEVYERNEVALQEHGMLDLP
;
A
#
# COMPACT_ATOMS: atom_id res chain seq x y z
N LEU A 1 -13.38 3.45 4.22
CA LEU A 1 -12.51 4.52 3.66
C LEU A 1 -11.62 5.19 4.71
N GLN A 2 -12.13 5.56 5.89
CA GLN A 2 -11.37 6.32 6.90
C GLN A 2 -10.02 5.73 7.37
N ILE A 3 -9.84 4.40 7.41
CA ILE A 3 -8.56 3.77 7.82
C ILE A 3 -7.53 3.79 6.67
N PHE A 4 -7.96 3.56 5.43
CA PHE A 4 -7.09 3.73 4.25
C PHE A 4 -6.66 5.20 4.10
N ASP A 5 -7.58 6.13 4.38
CA ASP A 5 -7.26 7.56 4.41
C ASP A 5 -6.25 7.90 5.51
N PHE A 6 -6.33 7.25 6.69
CA PHE A 6 -5.35 7.44 7.76
C PHE A 6 -3.96 6.92 7.37
N PHE A 7 -3.88 5.76 6.72
CA PHE A 7 -2.61 5.26 6.17
C PHE A 7 -2.07 6.22 5.11
N LEU A 8 -2.88 6.67 4.15
CA LEU A 8 -2.50 7.64 3.12
C LEU A 8 -2.04 8.98 3.72
N PHE A 9 -2.69 9.46 4.78
CA PHE A 9 -2.37 10.72 5.45
C PHE A 9 -1.01 10.68 6.17
N PHE A 10 -0.60 9.53 6.70
CA PHE A 10 0.74 9.34 7.26
C PHE A 10 1.81 8.95 6.22
N TYR A 11 1.41 8.34 5.10
CA TYR A 11 2.35 7.80 4.11
C TYR A 11 2.70 8.72 2.94
N ILE A 12 1.83 9.68 2.60
CA ILE A 12 2.02 10.63 1.50
C ILE A 12 1.99 12.06 2.05
N PRO A 13 3.10 12.60 2.60
CA PRO A 13 3.15 13.99 3.03
C PRO A 13 3.25 14.98 1.85
N GLY A 14 3.31 14.51 0.61
CA GLY A 14 3.79 15.29 -0.53
C GLY A 14 2.74 16.01 -1.38
N LEU A 15 1.44 15.71 -1.26
CA LEU A 15 0.47 16.22 -2.23
C LEU A 15 0.03 17.69 -2.02
N LEU A 16 0.47 18.35 -0.94
CA LEU A 16 0.01 19.71 -0.61
C LEU A 16 0.96 20.85 -1.06
N MET A 17 2.14 20.57 -1.61
CA MET A 17 3.15 21.60 -1.90
C MET A 17 3.40 21.81 -3.41
N ILE A 18 2.32 22.02 -4.19
CA ILE A 18 2.46 22.62 -5.52
C ILE A 18 1.36 23.66 -5.72
N SER A 19 1.46 24.79 -5.01
CA SER A 19 0.76 26.02 -5.37
C SER A 19 1.61 27.21 -4.95
N HIS A 20 2.48 27.69 -5.85
CA HIS A 20 2.47 29.07 -6.36
C HIS A 20 3.65 29.32 -7.32
N ASN A 21 3.33 29.62 -8.57
CA ASN A 21 4.05 30.52 -9.48
C ASN A 21 5.36 30.06 -10.20
N ARG A 22 5.23 29.47 -11.41
CA ARG A 22 6.10 29.75 -12.61
C ARG A 22 5.62 29.03 -13.89
N SER A 23 4.80 29.69 -14.71
CA SER A 23 3.99 29.11 -15.80
C SER A 23 4.71 28.58 -17.06
N LEU A 24 6.01 28.80 -17.28
CA LEU A 24 6.66 28.44 -18.56
C LEU A 24 7.58 27.19 -18.50
N ASN A 25 8.05 26.80 -17.31
CA ASN A 25 8.77 25.53 -17.12
C ASN A 25 7.82 24.35 -16.89
N TYR A 26 6.54 24.60 -16.63
CA TYR A 26 5.55 23.59 -16.28
C TYR A 26 5.20 22.64 -17.43
N SER A 27 5.11 23.13 -18.66
CA SER A 27 4.76 22.28 -19.82
C SER A 27 5.92 21.34 -20.18
N LYS A 28 7.16 21.83 -20.15
CA LYS A 28 8.37 21.03 -20.41
C LYS A 28 8.69 20.07 -19.26
N MET A 29 8.48 20.46 -18.00
CA MET A 29 8.56 19.55 -16.85
C MET A 29 7.43 18.52 -16.84
N ASN A 30 6.18 18.92 -17.08
CA ASN A 30 5.06 17.98 -17.15
C ASN A 30 5.29 16.93 -18.22
N HIS A 31 5.81 17.30 -19.39
CA HIS A 31 6.05 16.32 -20.45
C HIS A 31 7.18 15.34 -20.10
N ARG A 32 8.20 15.78 -19.36
CA ARG A 32 9.28 14.88 -18.87
C ARG A 32 8.82 13.99 -17.71
N LEU A 33 8.01 14.53 -16.79
CA LEU A 33 7.35 13.77 -15.73
C LEU A 33 6.35 12.76 -16.32
N LEU A 34 5.51 13.16 -17.28
CA LEU A 34 4.56 12.24 -17.92
C LEU A 34 5.28 11.05 -18.57
N PHE A 35 6.42 11.29 -19.23
CA PHE A 35 7.19 10.23 -19.88
C PHE A 35 7.85 9.30 -18.85
N GLY A 36 8.41 9.87 -17.77
CA GLY A 36 9.05 9.13 -16.69
C GLY A 36 8.09 8.23 -15.92
N TYR A 37 6.84 8.65 -15.65
CA TYR A 37 5.91 7.93 -14.78
C TYR A 37 4.86 7.07 -15.54
N THR A 38 5.19 6.63 -16.76
CA THR A 38 4.33 5.74 -17.58
C THR A 38 4.25 4.31 -17.05
N SER A 39 5.30 3.85 -16.37
CA SER A 39 5.42 2.54 -15.75
C SER A 39 6.38 2.62 -14.56
N ILE A 40 6.37 1.62 -13.69
CA ILE A 40 7.30 1.56 -12.56
C ILE A 40 8.75 1.54 -13.03
N ARG A 41 9.07 0.76 -14.08
CA ARG A 41 10.43 0.67 -14.61
C ARG A 41 10.90 1.99 -15.23
N SER A 42 10.04 2.68 -15.99
CA SER A 42 10.38 4.00 -16.52
C SER A 42 10.54 5.03 -15.40
N MET A 43 9.74 4.95 -14.34
CA MET A 43 9.85 5.85 -13.18
C MET A 43 11.18 5.64 -12.47
N ILE A 44 11.53 4.39 -12.16
CA ILE A 44 12.80 4.04 -11.50
C ILE A 44 13.98 4.57 -12.31
N LYS A 45 14.02 4.26 -13.61
CA LYS A 45 15.09 4.72 -14.50
C LYS A 45 15.18 6.24 -14.54
N TRP A 46 14.04 6.92 -14.72
CA TRP A 46 14.00 8.37 -14.83
C TRP A 46 14.44 9.05 -13.53
N GLU A 47 13.98 8.59 -12.37
CA GLU A 47 14.38 9.18 -11.08
C GLU A 47 15.86 8.94 -10.76
N LEU A 48 16.42 7.79 -11.13
CA LEU A 48 17.86 7.51 -11.02
C LEU A 48 18.69 8.43 -11.93
N GLU A 49 18.32 8.54 -13.21
CA GLU A 49 19.03 9.38 -14.19
C GLU A 49 19.02 10.87 -13.82
N ASN A 50 18.01 11.32 -13.07
CA ASN A 50 17.89 12.71 -12.61
C ASN A 50 18.37 12.91 -11.16
N GLY A 51 18.93 11.88 -10.52
CA GLY A 51 19.47 11.98 -9.15
C GLY A 51 18.43 12.28 -8.07
N LEU A 52 17.18 11.85 -8.25
CA LEU A 52 16.06 12.08 -7.32
C LEU A 52 15.96 11.02 -6.22
N VAL A 53 16.63 9.88 -6.41
CA VAL A 53 16.70 8.79 -5.43
C VAL A 53 18.02 8.89 -4.67
N ASP A 54 17.95 8.92 -3.34
CA ASP A 54 19.10 8.82 -2.45
C ASP A 54 18.96 7.55 -1.60
N PHE A 55 20.01 6.72 -1.58
CA PHE A 55 20.05 5.45 -0.85
C PHE A 55 20.50 5.62 0.61
N HIS A 56 20.99 6.80 0.97
CA HIS A 56 21.49 7.13 2.31
C HIS A 56 20.61 8.13 3.05
N LYS A 57 19.85 8.95 2.33
CA LYS A 57 19.00 10.01 2.90
C LYS A 57 17.56 9.89 2.43
N GLN A 58 16.65 10.39 3.25
CA GLN A 58 15.24 10.42 2.87
C GLN A 58 15.00 11.48 1.80
N THR A 59 14.52 11.05 0.63
CA THR A 59 14.05 11.95 -0.44
C THR A 59 12.55 11.78 -0.67
N ASN A 60 11.89 12.82 -1.17
CA ASN A 60 10.48 12.76 -1.58
C ASN A 60 10.34 12.22 -3.00
N SER A 61 10.94 11.05 -3.27
CA SER A 61 10.93 10.41 -4.59
C SER A 61 9.69 9.52 -4.79
N GLY A 62 9.30 9.33 -6.05
CA GLY A 62 8.29 8.37 -6.46
C GLY A 62 8.70 6.94 -6.15
N CYS A 63 9.97 6.58 -6.31
CA CYS A 63 10.49 5.27 -5.90
C CYS A 63 10.29 4.98 -4.41
N ARG A 64 10.53 5.97 -3.53
CA ARG A 64 10.29 5.82 -2.09
C ARG A 64 8.79 5.71 -1.79
N THR A 65 7.96 6.50 -2.48
CA THR A 65 6.50 6.42 -2.35
C THR A 65 5.98 5.07 -2.82
N LEU A 66 6.49 4.54 -3.93
CA LEU A 66 6.19 3.21 -4.44
C LEU A 66 6.60 2.13 -3.45
N LEU A 67 7.81 2.19 -2.89
CA LEU A 67 8.28 1.20 -1.90
C LEU A 67 7.36 1.15 -0.67
N ARG A 68 6.92 2.31 -0.22
CA ARG A 68 5.96 2.44 0.87
C ARG A 68 4.60 1.79 0.54
N LEU A 69 4.07 2.07 -0.65
CA LEU A 69 2.84 1.46 -1.15
C LEU A 69 3.00 -0.06 -1.35
N HIS A 70 4.15 -0.50 -1.83
CA HIS A 70 4.51 -1.91 -2.00
C HIS A 70 4.46 -2.68 -0.68
N ARG A 71 5.09 -2.14 0.37
CA ARG A 71 5.02 -2.72 1.73
C ARG A 71 3.58 -2.74 2.28
N ALA A 72 2.79 -1.70 2.00
CA ALA A 72 1.38 -1.66 2.40
C ALA A 72 0.51 -2.65 1.61
N LEU A 73 0.86 -2.91 0.36
CA LEU A 73 0.18 -3.87 -0.49
C LEU A 73 0.35 -5.30 0.02
N LEU A 74 1.54 -5.66 0.53
CA LEU A 74 1.77 -6.95 1.21
C LEU A 74 0.88 -7.14 2.44
N TRP A 75 0.79 -6.09 3.26
CA TRP A 75 -0.10 -6.11 4.42
C TRP A 75 -1.55 -6.33 4.01
N LEU A 76 -2.02 -5.60 2.99
CA LEU A 76 -3.37 -5.73 2.47
C LEU A 76 -3.64 -7.12 1.92
N GLN A 77 -2.69 -7.69 1.17
CA GLN A 77 -2.77 -9.06 0.65
C GLN A 77 -2.99 -10.06 1.79
N ASN A 78 -2.16 -10.01 2.83
CA ASN A 78 -2.25 -10.92 3.97
C ASN A 78 -3.57 -10.73 4.73
N PHE A 79 -4.00 -9.48 4.92
CA PHE A 79 -5.29 -9.18 5.57
C PHE A 79 -6.46 -9.78 4.80
N LEU A 80 -6.53 -9.57 3.49
CA LEU A 80 -7.62 -10.09 2.66
C LEU A 80 -7.58 -11.62 2.54
N GLN A 81 -6.39 -12.21 2.54
CA GLN A 81 -6.23 -13.66 2.55
C GLN A 81 -6.78 -14.27 3.83
N GLU A 82 -6.47 -13.71 5.01
CA GLU A 82 -7.04 -14.16 6.28
C GLU A 82 -8.54 -13.89 6.38
N LEU A 83 -9.01 -12.75 5.85
CA LEU A 83 -10.43 -12.42 5.81
C LEU A 83 -11.22 -13.41 4.93
N GLY A 84 -10.61 -13.87 3.84
CA GLY A 84 -11.21 -14.83 2.92
C GLY A 84 -11.22 -16.27 3.41
N LYS A 85 -10.59 -16.60 4.54
CA LYS A 85 -10.65 -17.96 5.10
C LYS A 85 -12.02 -18.23 5.72
N ASP A 86 -12.56 -19.39 5.40
CA ASP A 86 -13.74 -19.92 6.07
C ASP A 86 -13.38 -20.39 7.48
N ALA A 87 -14.35 -20.36 8.38
CA ALA A 87 -14.18 -20.96 9.68
C ALA A 87 -14.15 -22.50 9.53
N SER A 88 -13.24 -23.15 10.25
CA SER A 88 -13.29 -24.61 10.38
C SER A 88 -14.55 -25.00 11.16
N GLU A 89 -15.03 -26.24 10.98
CA GLU A 89 -16.22 -26.73 11.69
C GLU A 89 -16.09 -26.48 13.21
N GLY A 90 -16.99 -25.65 13.76
CA GLY A 90 -17.02 -25.31 15.19
C GLY A 90 -16.20 -24.07 15.60
N GLU A 91 -15.47 -23.42 14.70
CA GLU A 91 -14.74 -22.18 14.99
C GLU A 91 -15.58 -20.94 14.63
N HIS A 92 -15.49 -19.87 15.42
CA HIS A 92 -16.08 -18.59 15.07
C HIS A 92 -15.18 -17.82 14.10
N LEU A 93 -15.78 -17.16 13.11
CA LEU A 93 -15.04 -16.27 12.21
C LEU A 93 -14.34 -15.16 13.02
N ARG A 94 -13.04 -15.01 12.78
CA ARG A 94 -12.22 -14.01 13.45
C ARG A 94 -12.66 -12.59 13.05
N ARG A 95 -12.56 -11.65 14.00
CA ARG A 95 -12.96 -10.25 13.80
C ARG A 95 -11.98 -9.55 12.84
N PRO A 96 -12.46 -8.72 11.91
CA PRO A 96 -11.59 -7.99 10.98
C PRO A 96 -10.52 -7.13 11.68
N SER A 97 -10.84 -6.51 12.82
CA SER A 97 -9.90 -5.72 13.62
C SER A 97 -8.70 -6.54 14.09
N ASP A 98 -8.93 -7.76 14.58
CA ASP A 98 -7.87 -8.67 15.05
C ASP A 98 -6.98 -9.12 13.90
N LEU A 99 -7.60 -9.52 12.78
CA LEU A 99 -6.88 -9.91 11.56
C LEU A 99 -6.01 -8.77 11.02
N CYS A 100 -6.59 -7.57 10.95
CA CYS A 100 -5.94 -6.34 10.48
C CYS A 100 -4.70 -5.99 11.32
N LYS A 101 -4.82 -6.08 12.65
CA LYS A 101 -3.72 -5.86 13.60
C LYS A 101 -2.63 -6.93 13.48
N GLU A 102 -3.01 -8.20 13.41
CA GLU A 102 -2.07 -9.31 13.33
C GLU A 102 -1.23 -9.26 12.04
N THR A 103 -1.89 -9.05 10.89
CA THR A 103 -1.18 -8.95 9.61
C THR A 103 -0.32 -7.70 9.56
N TYR A 104 -0.75 -6.58 10.15
CA TYR A 104 0.04 -5.36 10.27
C TYR A 104 1.32 -5.58 11.06
N GLN A 105 1.22 -6.28 12.20
CA GLN A 105 2.37 -6.61 13.05
C GLN A 105 3.40 -7.48 12.34
N ARG A 106 2.96 -8.40 11.47
CA ARG A 106 3.84 -9.28 10.67
C ARG A 106 4.52 -8.62 9.48
N THR A 107 4.03 -7.46 9.05
CA THR A 107 4.44 -6.84 7.77
C THR A 107 4.90 -5.40 7.98
N LEU A 108 3.97 -4.46 7.97
CA LEU A 108 4.22 -3.02 7.99
C LEU A 108 4.86 -2.53 9.29
N ALA A 109 4.56 -3.17 10.43
CA ALA A 109 5.03 -2.69 11.72
C ALA A 109 6.55 -2.54 11.78
N HIS A 110 7.31 -3.44 11.14
CA HIS A 110 8.77 -3.40 11.08
C HIS A 110 9.32 -2.11 10.45
N HIS A 111 8.55 -1.47 9.58
CA HIS A 111 8.93 -0.23 8.90
C HIS A 111 8.41 1.04 9.59
N HIS A 112 7.67 0.90 10.69
CA HIS A 112 7.08 2.00 11.44
C HIS A 112 7.76 2.23 12.78
N ASN A 113 7.86 3.51 13.16
CA ASN A 113 8.22 3.90 14.51
C ASN A 113 7.09 3.56 15.50
N TRP A 114 7.42 3.60 16.80
CA TRP A 114 6.50 3.21 17.85
C TRP A 114 5.18 4.01 17.85
N TRP A 115 5.25 5.32 17.60
CA TRP A 115 4.06 6.19 17.55
C TRP A 115 3.11 5.81 16.42
N VAL A 116 3.64 5.59 15.22
CA VAL A 116 2.83 5.15 14.07
C VAL A 116 2.20 3.79 14.33
N ARG A 117 2.92 2.85 14.96
CA ARG A 117 2.34 1.57 15.37
C ARG A 117 1.16 1.74 16.32
N LYS A 118 1.28 2.63 17.31
CA LYS A 118 0.18 2.90 18.26
C LYS A 118 -1.02 3.57 17.59
N ALA A 119 -0.78 4.52 16.70
CA ALA A 119 -1.84 5.16 15.93
C ALA A 119 -2.58 4.14 15.04
N ALA A 120 -1.85 3.26 14.35
CA ALA A 120 -2.43 2.19 13.55
C ALA A 120 -3.26 1.21 14.40
N GLU A 121 -2.75 0.77 15.55
CA GLU A 121 -3.48 -0.10 16.47
C GLU A 121 -4.79 0.52 16.95
N LEU A 122 -4.80 1.83 17.23
CA LEU A 122 -6.02 2.57 17.59
C LEU A 122 -6.99 2.66 16.41
N ALA A 123 -6.49 2.94 15.20
CA ALA A 123 -7.32 3.00 14.01
C ALA A 123 -8.01 1.65 13.73
N PHE A 124 -7.36 0.53 14.00
CA PHE A 124 -7.94 -0.81 13.82
C PHE A 124 -9.10 -1.10 14.76
N LEU A 125 -9.22 -0.42 15.91
CA LEU A 125 -10.39 -0.53 16.78
C LEU A 125 -11.66 0.00 16.11
N ALA A 126 -11.52 0.91 15.15
CA ALA A 126 -12.61 1.45 14.34
C ALA A 126 -12.88 0.62 13.07
N MET A 127 -12.25 -0.56 12.90
CA MET A 127 -12.56 -1.42 11.76
C MET A 127 -14.01 -1.89 11.82
N PRO A 128 -14.72 -1.88 10.67
CA PRO A 128 -16.09 -2.36 10.63
C PRO A 128 -16.14 -3.88 10.83
N GLU A 129 -17.33 -4.36 11.20
CA GLU A 129 -17.56 -5.80 11.34
C GLU A 129 -17.64 -6.49 9.96
N ARG A 130 -17.45 -7.81 9.96
CA ARG A 130 -17.39 -8.66 8.76
C ARG A 130 -18.51 -8.42 7.73
N PRO A 131 -19.78 -8.24 8.12
CA PRO A 131 -20.87 -8.00 7.16
C PRO A 131 -20.67 -6.78 6.27
N TYR A 132 -19.98 -5.74 6.76
CA TYR A 132 -19.65 -4.57 5.95
C TYR A 132 -18.71 -4.90 4.79
N PHE A 133 -17.77 -5.83 5.00
CA PHE A 133 -16.87 -6.29 3.95
C PHE A 133 -17.60 -7.08 2.88
N TYR A 134 -18.62 -7.87 3.24
CA TYR A 134 -19.45 -8.59 2.28
C TYR A 134 -20.20 -7.63 1.35
N GLN A 135 -20.77 -6.56 1.91
CA GLN A 135 -21.38 -5.50 1.12
C GLN A 135 -20.38 -4.83 0.17
N LEU A 136 -19.14 -4.60 0.62
CA LEU A 136 -18.10 -3.99 -0.20
C LEU A 136 -17.74 -4.83 -1.42
N VAL A 137 -17.77 -6.16 -1.29
CA VAL A 137 -17.50 -7.09 -2.40
C VAL A 137 -18.78 -7.59 -3.08
N CYS A 138 -19.94 -7.01 -2.75
CA CYS A 138 -21.25 -7.35 -3.30
C CYS A 138 -21.62 -8.84 -3.16
N VAL A 139 -21.40 -9.43 -1.98
CA VAL A 139 -21.76 -10.82 -1.67
C VAL A 139 -22.61 -10.91 -0.41
N GLU A 140 -23.31 -12.03 -0.23
CA GLU A 140 -24.18 -12.25 0.93
C GLU A 140 -23.61 -13.27 1.92
N THR A 141 -22.78 -14.20 1.42
CA THR A 141 -22.24 -15.32 2.21
C THR A 141 -20.73 -15.26 2.34
N GLN A 142 -20.22 -15.90 3.40
CA GLN A 142 -18.79 -16.04 3.64
C GLN A 142 -18.08 -16.81 2.52
N SER A 143 -18.70 -17.85 1.96
CA SER A 143 -18.14 -18.64 0.87
C SER A 143 -18.02 -17.84 -0.44
N GLU A 144 -19.01 -17.00 -0.76
CA GLU A 144 -18.94 -16.07 -1.89
C GLU A 144 -17.86 -15.01 -1.67
N ALA A 145 -17.78 -14.45 -0.47
CA ALA A 145 -16.72 -13.51 -0.09
C ALA A 145 -15.33 -14.13 -0.28
N ALA A 146 -15.14 -15.37 0.17
CA ALA A 146 -13.89 -16.11 0.01
C ALA A 146 -13.47 -16.21 -1.47
N VAL A 147 -14.41 -16.51 -2.38
CA VAL A 147 -14.12 -16.59 -3.82
C VAL A 147 -13.65 -15.24 -4.38
N VAL A 148 -14.35 -14.15 -4.04
CA VAL A 148 -13.98 -12.81 -4.53
C VAL A 148 -12.66 -12.35 -3.93
N LEU A 149 -12.49 -12.49 -2.62
CA LEU A 149 -11.27 -12.11 -1.90
C LEU A 149 -10.04 -12.88 -2.43
N ASN A 150 -10.17 -14.19 -2.71
CA ASN A 150 -9.08 -14.97 -3.28
C ASN A 150 -8.67 -14.48 -4.68
N ARG A 151 -9.63 -14.04 -5.51
CA ARG A 151 -9.31 -13.42 -6.80
C ARG A 151 -8.54 -12.11 -6.63
N VAL A 152 -8.95 -11.28 -5.68
CA VAL A 152 -8.28 -10.02 -5.35
C VAL A 152 -6.86 -10.28 -4.81
N VAL A 153 -6.71 -11.21 -3.87
CA VAL A 153 -5.40 -11.60 -3.30
C VAL A 153 -4.44 -12.08 -4.38
N ARG A 154 -4.90 -12.87 -5.35
CA ARG A 154 -4.07 -13.31 -6.48
C ARG A 154 -3.64 -12.13 -7.36
N ALA A 155 -4.57 -11.24 -7.70
CA ALA A 155 -4.25 -10.06 -8.50
C ALA A 155 -3.26 -9.13 -7.79
N ILE A 156 -3.42 -8.94 -6.47
CA ILE A 156 -2.46 -8.22 -5.64
C ILE A 156 -1.09 -8.91 -5.68
N GLY A 157 -1.04 -10.23 -5.55
CA GLY A 157 0.21 -11.00 -5.61
C GLY A 157 0.98 -10.79 -6.91
N GLU A 158 0.29 -10.81 -8.06
CA GLU A 158 0.92 -10.55 -9.36
C GLU A 158 1.51 -9.13 -9.47
N VAL A 159 0.79 -8.13 -8.94
CA VAL A 159 1.29 -6.74 -8.92
C VAL A 159 2.46 -6.60 -7.96
N TYR A 160 2.35 -7.21 -6.76
CA TYR A 160 3.40 -7.21 -5.75
C TYR A 160 4.69 -7.81 -6.32
N GLU A 161 4.64 -8.99 -6.92
CA GLU A 161 5.82 -9.66 -7.50
C GLU A 161 6.50 -8.83 -8.58
N ARG A 162 5.71 -8.22 -9.49
CA ARG A 162 6.27 -7.36 -10.54
C ARG A 162 6.96 -6.12 -9.97
N ASN A 163 6.41 -5.54 -8.90
CA ASN A 163 6.98 -4.38 -8.23
C ASN A 163 8.23 -4.75 -7.44
N GLU A 164 8.20 -5.89 -6.72
CA GLU A 164 9.32 -6.45 -5.98
C GLU A 164 10.52 -6.65 -6.91
N VAL A 165 10.32 -7.32 -8.05
CA VAL A 165 11.36 -7.55 -9.05
C VAL A 165 11.93 -6.23 -9.57
N ALA A 166 11.08 -5.27 -9.93
CA ALA A 166 11.55 -3.98 -10.47
C ALA A 166 12.36 -3.16 -9.43
N LEU A 167 11.95 -3.18 -8.16
CA LEU A 167 12.67 -2.54 -7.06
C LEU A 167 13.98 -3.28 -6.74
N GLN A 168 13.96 -4.61 -6.74
CA GLN A 168 15.11 -5.47 -6.46
C GLN A 168 16.21 -5.34 -7.52
N GLU A 169 15.84 -5.28 -8.82
CA GLU A 169 16.74 -5.05 -9.95
C GLU A 169 17.64 -3.81 -9.75
N HIS A 170 17.19 -2.84 -8.94
CA HIS A 170 17.88 -1.57 -8.67
C HIS A 170 18.30 -1.39 -7.20
N GLY A 171 18.23 -2.44 -6.37
CA GLY A 171 18.61 -2.39 -4.96
C GLY A 171 17.74 -1.47 -4.09
N MET A 172 16.48 -1.25 -4.46
CA MET A 172 15.59 -0.25 -3.86
C MET A 172 14.67 -0.78 -2.75
N LEU A 173 14.77 -2.06 -2.36
CA LEU A 173 13.90 -2.63 -1.32
C LEU A 173 14.13 -2.03 0.08
N ASP A 174 15.31 -1.47 0.29
CA ASP A 174 15.76 -0.88 1.55
C ASP A 174 16.02 0.63 1.45
N LEU A 175 15.36 1.33 0.51
CA LEU A 175 15.43 2.79 0.51
C LEU A 175 15.03 3.33 1.90
N PRO A 176 15.73 4.37 2.40
CA PRO A 176 15.54 4.91 3.74
C PRO A 176 14.15 5.53 3.92
#